data_AF-A0A814H132-F1
#
_entry.id   AF-A0A814H132-F1
#
_cell.length_a   1.000
_cell.length_b   1.000
_cell.length_c   1.000
_cell.angle_alpha   90.00
_cell.angle_beta   90.00
_cell.angle_gamma   90.00
#
_symmetry.space_group_name_H-M   'P 1'
#
loop_
_entity.id
_entity.type
_entity.pdbx_description
1 polymer ?
#
loop_
_entity_poly.entity_id
_entity_poly.type
_entity_poly.pdbx_seq_one_letter_code
_entity_poly.pdbx_strand_id
1 'polypeptide(L)'
;MIHKYLFIFLLVCFINELICAEPCETTSHPTYGFGKCVHSSRCPHYLYVSNLCPNYPSEVKCCYSTPTEDCSKYTHPTYGLGKCIKSSQCTGLALSGYCDGYTSDYKCCFNTTIPTITELKGCGLSTTKGKGVCVSSEKCPNGQVAFTNECSSNEVCCYSLQKDVDYYEFRGAWISTVANIDWPSARTLTTDQQKAELINILNTLKSTGINVVVFQIRPAGDALYNSNYEPWSYYLTGTQGKAPSPFWDPLKFVIQEAHVRNIDVHAWFNPYRAKNKGESYSLASNHIALKYSQYAYNYAGYLWMDPGS
;
A
#
# COMPACT_ATOMS: atom_id res chain seq x y z
N MET A 1 -8.03 -28.25 -33.91
CA MET A 1 -6.60 -28.20 -34.30
C MET A 1 -5.86 -27.07 -33.55
N ILE A 2 -6.09 -26.91 -32.23
CA ILE A 2 -5.52 -25.84 -31.36
C ILE A 2 -5.02 -26.46 -30.02
N HIS A 3 -4.62 -27.73 -30.05
CA HIS A 3 -4.20 -28.48 -28.84
C HIS A 3 -2.78 -29.04 -28.91
N LYS A 4 -1.98 -28.62 -29.90
CA LYS A 4 -0.59 -29.10 -30.06
C LYS A 4 0.49 -28.02 -30.06
N TYR A 5 0.14 -26.73 -30.10
CA TYR A 5 1.14 -25.65 -30.11
C TYR A 5 1.39 -24.99 -28.74
N LEU A 6 0.51 -25.21 -27.74
CA LEU A 6 0.69 -24.69 -26.38
C LEU A 6 1.70 -25.51 -25.53
N PHE A 7 2.08 -26.71 -26.00
CA PHE A 7 2.95 -27.62 -25.25
C PHE A 7 4.45 -27.46 -25.54
N ILE A 8 4.83 -26.65 -26.54
CA ILE A 8 6.24 -26.53 -26.97
C ILE A 8 6.92 -25.28 -26.39
N PHE A 9 6.18 -24.22 -26.04
CA PHE A 9 6.74 -23.03 -25.37
C PHE A 9 6.87 -23.17 -23.84
N LEU A 10 6.19 -24.14 -23.24
CA LEU A 10 6.24 -24.42 -21.80
C LEU A 10 7.41 -25.35 -21.40
N LEU A 11 8.20 -25.86 -22.35
CA LEU A 11 9.20 -26.90 -22.08
C LEU A 11 10.65 -26.41 -21.94
N VAL A 12 10.93 -25.10 -21.98
CA VAL A 12 12.31 -24.58 -21.85
C VAL A 12 12.61 -24.00 -20.46
N CYS A 13 11.62 -23.83 -19.58
CA CYS A 13 11.82 -23.36 -18.21
C CYS A 13 11.74 -24.46 -17.12
N PHE A 14 11.56 -25.73 -17.48
CA PHE A 14 11.34 -26.81 -16.51
C PHE A 14 12.45 -27.85 -16.40
N ILE A 15 13.64 -27.64 -17.01
CA ILE A 15 14.71 -28.65 -16.99
C ILE A 15 15.89 -28.29 -16.07
N ASN A 16 15.97 -27.07 -15.54
CA ASN A 16 16.89 -26.74 -14.46
C ASN A 16 16.16 -25.85 -13.46
N GLU A 17 16.26 -26.12 -12.16
CA GLU A 17 15.71 -25.35 -11.05
C GLU A 17 16.29 -23.92 -10.94
N LEU A 18 16.25 -23.13 -12.01
CA LEU A 18 16.47 -21.70 -11.97
C LEU A 18 15.11 -21.03 -12.03
N ILE A 19 14.67 -20.56 -10.87
CA ILE A 19 13.66 -19.52 -10.75
C ILE A 19 14.17 -18.35 -11.59
N CYS A 20 13.58 -18.11 -12.76
CA CYS A 20 13.79 -16.86 -13.52
C CYS A 20 13.02 -15.74 -12.81
N ALA A 21 13.45 -15.38 -11.61
CA ALA A 21 13.14 -14.09 -11.06
C ALA A 21 14.03 -13.08 -11.79
N GLU A 22 13.42 -12.04 -12.36
CA GLU A 22 14.20 -11.01 -13.03
C GLU A 22 15.20 -10.38 -12.04
N PRO A 23 16.46 -10.13 -12.45
CA PRO A 23 17.45 -9.50 -11.59
C PRO A 23 16.94 -8.21 -10.94
N CYS A 24 17.44 -7.90 -9.74
CA CYS A 24 17.05 -6.69 -9.01
C CYS A 24 17.12 -5.41 -9.86
N GLU A 25 18.15 -5.30 -10.70
CA GLU A 25 18.41 -4.12 -11.54
C GLU A 25 17.43 -3.96 -12.70
N THR A 26 16.77 -5.03 -13.13
CA THR A 26 15.76 -5.01 -14.20
C THR A 26 14.33 -4.93 -13.65
N THR A 27 14.15 -5.17 -12.34
CA THR A 27 12.85 -5.08 -11.69
C THR A 27 12.53 -3.62 -11.36
N SER A 28 11.53 -3.04 -12.04
CA SER A 28 11.07 -1.67 -11.78
C SER A 28 9.88 -1.63 -10.81
N HIS A 29 9.95 -0.75 -9.81
CA HIS A 29 8.85 -0.40 -8.94
C HIS A 29 8.21 0.91 -9.44
N PRO A 30 6.88 1.00 -9.63
CA PRO A 30 6.25 2.18 -10.23
C PRO A 30 6.51 3.49 -9.44
N THR A 31 6.61 3.40 -8.12
CA THR A 31 6.88 4.56 -7.24
C THR A 31 8.36 4.84 -6.99
N TYR A 32 9.24 3.83 -7.11
CA TYR A 32 10.60 3.90 -6.55
C TYR A 32 11.69 3.57 -7.58
N GLY A 33 11.32 3.28 -8.82
CA GLY A 33 12.26 2.99 -9.89
C GLY A 33 12.90 1.60 -9.76
N PHE A 34 14.08 1.44 -10.37
CA PHE A 34 14.79 0.16 -10.40
C PHE A 34 15.41 -0.17 -9.03
N GLY A 35 15.31 -1.44 -8.64
CA GLY A 35 15.94 -1.92 -7.42
C GLY A 35 17.46 -1.95 -7.51
N LYS A 36 18.14 -1.83 -6.36
CA LYS A 36 19.57 -2.18 -6.21
C LYS A 36 19.79 -3.18 -5.10
N CYS A 37 20.74 -4.10 -5.32
CA CYS A 37 21.18 -5.03 -4.29
C CYS A 37 21.98 -4.29 -3.22
N VAL A 38 21.39 -4.09 -2.05
CA VAL A 38 22.03 -3.44 -0.90
C VAL A 38 21.79 -4.24 0.37
N HIS A 39 22.65 -4.06 1.36
CA HIS A 39 22.47 -4.70 2.67
C HIS A 39 21.14 -4.27 3.29
N SER A 40 20.37 -5.22 3.84
CA SER A 40 19.04 -5.01 4.41
C SER A 40 18.96 -3.88 5.46
N SER A 41 20.03 -3.68 6.23
CA SER A 41 20.14 -2.55 7.19
C SER A 41 20.21 -1.16 6.55
N ARG A 42 20.46 -1.09 5.23
CA ARG A 42 20.52 0.15 4.43
C ARG A 42 19.27 0.33 3.57
N CYS A 43 18.22 -0.45 3.77
CA CYS A 43 16.92 -0.23 3.14
C CYS A 43 15.97 0.51 4.08
N PRO A 44 15.68 1.80 3.86
CA PRO A 44 14.66 2.48 4.65
C PRO A 44 13.28 1.84 4.42
N HIS A 45 12.51 1.66 5.50
CA HIS A 45 11.08 1.27 5.50
C HIS A 45 10.70 -0.09 4.93
N TYR A 46 11.58 -1.10 4.99
CA TYR A 46 11.27 -2.49 4.57
C TYR A 46 10.87 -2.63 3.08
N LEU A 47 11.20 -1.65 2.22
CA LEU A 47 10.96 -1.69 0.77
C LEU A 47 12.02 -2.53 0.05
N TYR A 48 12.13 -3.80 0.43
CA TYR A 48 13.06 -4.74 -0.18
C TYR A 48 12.40 -6.06 -0.57
N VAL A 49 12.86 -6.66 -1.65
CA VAL A 49 12.47 -8.01 -2.08
C VAL A 49 13.65 -8.96 -1.87
N SER A 50 13.36 -10.08 -1.22
CA SER A 50 14.32 -11.17 -1.05
C SER A 50 14.46 -11.98 -2.32
N ASN A 51 15.63 -12.58 -2.54
CA ASN A 51 15.91 -13.53 -3.62
C ASN A 51 16.00 -12.94 -5.05
N LEU A 52 16.05 -11.61 -5.19
CA LEU A 52 16.36 -10.93 -6.46
C LEU A 52 17.85 -10.53 -6.60
N CYS A 53 18.68 -10.93 -5.63
CA CYS A 53 20.12 -10.67 -5.58
C CYS A 53 20.91 -11.98 -5.43
N PRO A 54 20.86 -12.90 -6.41
CA PRO A 54 21.35 -14.27 -6.26
C PRO A 54 22.87 -14.39 -6.07
N ASN A 55 23.63 -13.36 -6.47
CA ASN A 55 25.10 -13.33 -6.35
C ASN A 55 25.60 -12.71 -5.02
N TYR A 56 24.70 -12.40 -4.09
CA TYR A 56 25.03 -11.73 -2.83
C TYR A 56 24.64 -12.57 -1.61
N PRO A 57 25.25 -12.30 -0.43
CA PRO A 57 24.84 -12.92 0.83
C PRO A 57 23.36 -12.69 1.16
N SER A 58 22.78 -13.54 2.01
CA SER A 58 21.35 -13.55 2.36
C SER A 58 20.83 -12.24 2.96
N GLU A 59 21.74 -11.46 3.55
CA GLU A 59 21.55 -10.16 4.18
C GLU A 59 21.41 -9.02 3.16
N VAL A 60 21.78 -9.26 1.90
CA VAL A 60 21.63 -8.34 0.77
C VAL A 60 20.28 -8.59 0.11
N LYS A 61 19.48 -7.53 0.00
CA LYS A 61 18.12 -7.57 -0.54
C LYS A 61 18.01 -6.58 -1.70
N CYS A 62 17.07 -6.83 -2.59
CA CYS A 62 16.78 -5.90 -3.67
C CYS A 62 15.95 -4.74 -3.13
N CYS A 63 16.52 -3.55 -3.11
CA CYS A 63 15.94 -2.39 -2.47
C CYS A 63 15.52 -1.35 -3.49
N TYR A 64 14.24 -0.97 -3.49
CA TYR A 64 13.72 0.00 -4.45
C TYR A 64 13.94 1.44 -3.98
N SER A 65 14.05 1.67 -2.67
CA SER A 65 14.54 2.93 -2.14
C SER A 65 16.04 2.80 -1.88
N THR A 66 16.88 3.11 -2.87
CA THR A 66 18.29 3.35 -2.55
C THR A 66 18.37 4.59 -1.66
N PRO A 67 18.97 4.54 -0.47
CA PRO A 67 19.30 5.75 0.27
C PRO A 67 20.47 6.41 -0.47
N THR A 68 20.18 7.18 -1.52
CA THR A 68 21.20 8.03 -2.15
C THR A 68 20.65 9.38 -2.56
N GLU A 69 19.52 9.79 -1.99
CA GLU A 69 19.08 11.15 -2.10
C GLU A 69 18.75 11.63 -0.69
N ASP A 70 19.69 12.41 -0.13
CA ASP A 70 19.45 13.34 0.97
C ASP A 70 18.04 13.95 0.81
N CYS A 71 17.33 14.25 1.89
CA CYS A 71 15.96 14.78 1.86
C CYS A 71 15.79 15.96 0.90
N SER A 72 16.87 16.73 0.70
CA SER A 72 17.00 17.83 -0.26
C SER A 72 16.94 17.42 -1.75
N LYS A 73 17.17 16.14 -2.04
CA LYS A 73 17.17 15.51 -3.37
C LYS A 73 15.96 14.58 -3.54
N TYR A 74 15.48 13.98 -2.46
CA TYR A 74 14.29 13.13 -2.48
C TYR A 74 13.01 13.96 -2.69
N THR A 75 12.34 13.72 -3.83
CA THR A 75 11.05 14.32 -4.16
C THR A 75 9.91 13.33 -3.89
N HIS A 76 9.07 13.60 -2.89
CA HIS A 76 7.89 12.79 -2.60
C HIS A 76 6.83 12.96 -3.71
N PRO A 77 6.25 11.88 -4.25
CA PRO A 77 5.33 11.93 -5.39
C PRO A 77 4.10 12.83 -5.21
N THR A 78 3.67 13.05 -3.95
CA THR A 78 2.48 13.85 -3.60
C THR A 78 2.83 15.21 -3.00
N TYR A 79 3.96 15.31 -2.31
CA TYR A 79 4.26 16.46 -1.43
C TYR A 79 5.53 17.21 -1.83
N GLY A 80 6.16 16.82 -2.95
CA GLY A 80 7.33 17.48 -3.48
C GLY A 80 8.59 17.23 -2.66
N LEU A 81 9.55 18.15 -2.75
CA LEU A 81 10.83 18.06 -2.06
C LEU A 81 10.64 18.15 -0.54
N GLY A 82 11.28 17.25 0.18
CA GLY A 82 11.28 17.26 1.63
C GLY A 82 12.32 18.23 2.18
N LYS A 83 12.19 18.57 3.47
CA LYS A 83 13.24 19.24 4.23
C LYS A 83 13.55 18.50 5.52
N CYS A 84 14.84 18.36 5.82
CA CYS A 84 15.27 17.89 7.13
C CYS A 84 14.95 18.92 8.20
N ILE A 85 13.98 18.61 9.04
CA ILE A 85 13.61 19.41 10.20
C ILE A 85 13.39 18.48 11.40
N LYS A 86 13.38 19.06 12.61
CA LYS A 86 13.05 18.29 13.81
C LYS A 86 11.64 17.73 13.71
N SER A 87 11.47 16.48 14.13
CA SER A 87 10.18 15.78 14.07
C SER A 87 9.07 16.54 14.80
N SER A 88 9.39 17.30 15.84
CA SER A 88 8.44 18.15 16.58
C SER A 88 7.93 19.37 15.79
N GLN A 89 8.60 19.72 14.70
CA GLN A 89 8.30 20.88 13.87
C GLN A 89 7.67 20.48 12.52
N CYS A 90 7.51 19.18 12.25
CA CYS A 90 6.86 18.70 11.05
C CYS A 90 5.35 18.58 11.26
N THR A 91 4.58 19.42 10.58
CA THR A 91 3.11 19.43 10.62
C THR A 91 2.48 18.52 9.55
N GLY A 92 3.28 17.98 8.63
CA GLY A 92 2.85 17.11 7.55
C GLY A 92 3.47 15.71 7.58
N LEU A 93 3.70 15.10 6.41
CA LEU A 93 4.31 13.77 6.33
C LEU A 93 5.79 13.84 6.76
N ALA A 94 6.23 12.93 7.62
CA ALA A 94 7.62 12.84 8.07
C ALA A 94 8.20 11.46 7.79
N LEU A 95 9.35 11.40 7.10
CA LEU A 95 10.07 10.17 6.81
C LEU A 95 11.40 10.09 7.59
N SER A 96 11.64 8.96 8.25
CA SER A 96 12.91 8.67 8.92
C SER A 96 13.95 8.12 7.94
N GLY A 97 15.24 8.40 8.18
CA GLY A 97 16.35 7.78 7.45
C GLY A 97 16.79 8.48 6.17
N TYR A 98 16.38 9.74 5.98
CA TYR A 98 16.68 10.54 4.77
C TYR A 98 17.44 11.85 5.10
N CYS A 99 17.91 12.01 6.33
CA CYS A 99 18.58 13.22 6.80
C CYS A 99 19.99 12.90 7.30
N ASP A 100 20.85 12.50 6.38
CA ASP A 100 22.22 12.13 6.68
C ASP A 100 23.00 13.35 7.21
N GLY A 101 23.74 13.16 8.30
CA GLY A 101 24.47 14.24 8.97
C GLY A 101 23.66 15.00 10.03
N TYR A 102 22.36 14.69 10.21
CA TYR A 102 21.55 15.23 11.30
C TYR A 102 21.39 14.22 12.46
N THR A 103 21.00 14.72 13.63
CA THR A 103 20.65 13.90 14.80
C THR A 103 19.34 13.14 14.57
N SER A 104 19.10 12.06 15.33
CA SER A 104 17.98 11.12 15.12
C SER A 104 16.57 11.74 15.28
N ASP A 105 16.48 12.92 15.89
CA ASP A 105 15.26 13.72 16.02
C ASP A 105 14.89 14.47 14.73
N TYR A 106 15.74 14.48 13.70
CA TYR A 106 15.43 15.03 12.39
C TYR A 106 14.76 13.99 11.49
N LYS A 107 13.73 14.45 10.77
CA LYS A 107 12.98 13.68 9.78
C LYS A 107 12.87 14.49 8.50
N CYS A 108 12.77 13.80 7.38
CA CYS A 108 12.47 14.43 6.09
C CYS A 108 10.98 14.77 6.06
N CYS A 109 10.66 16.05 6.22
CA CYS A 109 9.29 16.54 6.35
C CYS A 109 8.77 17.12 5.05
N PHE A 110 7.51 16.85 4.75
CA PHE A 110 6.74 17.43 3.67
C PHE A 110 5.55 18.19 4.26
N ASN A 111 5.55 19.52 4.15
CA ASN A 111 4.61 20.38 4.87
C ASN A 111 3.19 20.34 4.26
N THR A 112 2.16 20.35 5.11
CA THR A 112 0.72 20.25 4.77
C THR A 112 -0.05 21.56 4.95
N THR A 113 0.58 22.70 5.21
CA THR A 113 -0.18 23.96 5.32
C THR A 113 -0.70 24.38 3.94
N ILE A 114 -2.00 24.17 3.72
CA ILE A 114 -2.78 24.73 2.61
C ILE A 114 -2.72 26.26 2.73
N PRO A 115 -2.20 26.98 1.72
CA PRO A 115 -2.22 28.44 1.73
C PRO A 115 -3.65 28.94 1.61
N THR A 116 -3.99 29.98 2.39
CA THR A 116 -5.28 30.66 2.28
C THR A 116 -5.34 31.49 0.98
N ILE A 117 -6.55 31.83 0.50
CA ILE A 117 -6.78 32.56 -0.77
C ILE A 117 -5.98 33.87 -0.87
N THR A 118 -5.60 34.46 0.26
CA THR A 118 -4.81 35.70 0.35
C THR A 118 -3.29 35.48 0.24
N GLU A 119 -2.83 34.22 0.25
CA GLU A 119 -1.41 33.81 0.13
C GLU A 119 -1.06 33.29 -1.28
N LEU A 120 -1.97 33.40 -2.26
CA LEU A 120 -1.66 33.14 -3.66
C LEU A 120 -0.87 34.31 -4.26
N LYS A 121 0.44 34.34 -4.01
CA LYS A 121 1.40 35.11 -4.81
C LYS A 121 2.32 34.14 -5.56
N GLY A 122 2.18 34.11 -6.90
CA GLY A 122 3.04 33.37 -7.83
C GLY A 122 2.25 32.52 -8.84
N CYS A 123 2.69 32.55 -10.11
CA CYS A 123 2.28 31.76 -11.28
C CYS A 123 1.08 30.83 -11.00
N GLY A 124 -0.12 31.45 -10.99
CA GLY A 124 -1.33 30.96 -10.34
C GLY A 124 -1.94 29.64 -10.85
N LEU A 125 -3.00 29.21 -10.18
CA LEU A 125 -3.85 28.09 -10.60
C LEU A 125 -4.65 28.45 -11.87
N SER A 126 -4.43 27.72 -12.94
CA SER A 126 -5.37 27.66 -14.07
C SER A 126 -6.49 26.68 -13.74
N THR A 127 -7.74 27.08 -13.98
CA THR A 127 -8.94 26.21 -13.80
C THR A 127 -8.92 24.98 -14.71
N THR A 128 -8.13 25.00 -15.78
CA THR A 128 -8.01 23.89 -16.74
C THR A 128 -6.63 23.23 -16.76
N LYS A 129 -5.61 23.84 -16.14
CA LYS A 129 -4.20 23.37 -16.21
C LYS A 129 -3.47 23.28 -14.86
N GLY A 130 -4.15 23.53 -13.74
CA GLY A 130 -3.57 23.47 -12.40
C GLY A 130 -2.53 24.56 -12.11
N LYS A 131 -1.67 24.32 -11.11
CA LYS A 131 -0.68 25.29 -10.62
C LYS A 131 0.53 25.35 -11.55
N GLY A 132 0.88 26.55 -12.02
CA GLY A 132 2.08 26.76 -12.82
C GLY A 132 3.35 26.91 -11.97
N VAL A 133 4.51 26.74 -12.61
CA VAL A 133 5.84 26.98 -12.02
C VAL A 133 6.63 27.93 -12.91
N CYS A 134 7.24 28.97 -12.33
CA CYS A 134 8.16 29.85 -13.06
C CYS A 134 9.45 29.08 -13.38
N VAL A 135 9.78 28.96 -14.67
CA VAL A 135 10.99 28.30 -15.19
C VAL A 135 11.55 29.12 -16.35
N SER A 136 12.81 28.93 -16.74
CA SER A 136 13.29 29.47 -18.01
C SER A 136 12.48 28.88 -19.17
N SER A 137 12.24 29.66 -20.23
CA SER A 137 11.40 29.24 -21.37
C SER A 137 11.79 27.89 -21.97
N GLU A 138 13.09 27.61 -22.02
CA GLU A 138 13.67 26.36 -22.51
C GLU A 138 13.38 25.12 -21.63
N LYS A 139 13.04 25.35 -20.36
CA LYS A 139 12.78 24.29 -19.37
C LYS A 139 11.30 23.94 -19.23
N CYS A 140 10.40 24.57 -20.00
CA CYS A 140 8.99 24.21 -20.02
C CYS A 140 8.71 23.17 -21.13
N PRO A 141 8.43 21.90 -20.78
CA PRO A 141 8.10 20.89 -21.78
C PRO A 141 6.81 21.26 -22.52
N ASN A 142 6.75 20.99 -23.82
CA ASN A 142 5.55 21.16 -24.66
C ASN A 142 5.02 22.59 -24.82
N GLY A 143 5.79 23.62 -24.45
CA GLY A 143 5.49 25.01 -24.77
C GLY A 143 4.21 25.55 -24.14
N GLN A 144 3.67 24.92 -23.10
CA GLN A 144 2.52 25.43 -22.36
C GLN A 144 2.95 26.54 -21.39
N VAL A 145 3.35 27.66 -21.98
CA VAL A 145 3.88 28.84 -21.30
C VAL A 145 2.86 29.98 -21.31
N ALA A 146 2.77 30.71 -20.21
CA ALA A 146 2.14 32.03 -20.18
C ALA A 146 3.18 33.08 -19.79
N PHE A 147 3.23 34.17 -20.55
CA PHE A 147 3.97 35.37 -20.16
C PHE A 147 3.14 36.10 -19.12
N THR A 148 3.59 36.04 -17.88
CA THR A 148 2.96 36.73 -16.76
C THR A 148 3.98 37.70 -16.18
N ASN A 149 3.51 38.82 -15.66
CA ASN A 149 4.31 39.76 -14.87
C ASN A 149 4.66 39.21 -13.46
N GLU A 150 4.42 37.92 -13.22
CA GLU A 150 4.58 37.25 -11.94
C GLU A 150 5.86 36.40 -11.84
N CYS A 151 6.56 36.17 -12.97
CA CYS A 151 7.87 35.52 -13.01
C CYS A 151 8.99 36.56 -13.24
N SER A 152 10.24 36.23 -12.90
CA SER A 152 11.39 37.11 -13.15
C SER A 152 11.50 37.43 -14.65
N SER A 153 12.18 38.52 -15.03
CA SER A 153 12.25 39.00 -16.42
C SER A 153 12.71 37.95 -17.46
N ASN A 154 13.33 36.85 -17.00
CA ASN A 154 13.90 35.80 -17.83
C ASN A 154 13.20 34.44 -17.65
N GLU A 155 12.04 34.42 -16.99
CA GLU A 155 11.26 33.22 -16.65
C GLU A 155 9.85 33.30 -17.26
N VAL A 156 9.25 32.13 -17.48
CA VAL A 156 7.88 31.96 -17.95
C VAL A 156 7.10 31.07 -16.99
N CYS A 157 5.79 31.26 -16.94
CA CYS A 157 4.90 30.44 -16.13
C CYS A 157 4.55 29.15 -16.90
N CYS A 158 5.04 27.98 -16.43
CA CYS A 158 4.89 26.68 -17.09
C CYS A 158 3.85 25.79 -16.41
N TYR A 159 2.87 25.29 -17.17
CA TYR A 159 1.76 24.47 -16.65
C TYR A 159 1.88 22.96 -16.93
N SER A 160 2.89 22.52 -17.70
CA SER A 160 3.01 21.13 -18.19
C SER A 160 3.61 20.13 -17.17
N LEU A 161 3.77 20.50 -15.90
CA LEU A 161 4.30 19.61 -14.85
C LEU A 161 3.20 18.92 -14.02
N GLN A 162 1.95 18.92 -14.49
CA GLN A 162 0.94 18.05 -13.91
C GLN A 162 1.32 16.61 -14.20
N LYS A 163 1.61 15.84 -13.15
CA LYS A 163 1.68 14.39 -13.20
C LYS A 163 0.38 13.89 -13.82
N ASP A 164 0.48 13.31 -15.02
CA ASP A 164 -0.62 12.56 -15.60
C ASP A 164 -1.07 11.55 -14.54
N VAL A 165 -2.31 11.69 -14.08
CA VAL A 165 -2.94 10.62 -13.30
C VAL A 165 -3.20 9.54 -14.32
N ASP A 166 -2.24 8.62 -14.48
CA ASP A 166 -2.42 7.42 -15.28
C ASP A 166 -3.61 6.66 -14.68
N TYR A 167 -4.79 6.86 -15.25
CA TYR A 167 -5.96 6.04 -14.96
C TYR A 167 -5.70 4.65 -15.56
N TYR A 168 -5.00 3.80 -14.80
CA TYR A 168 -4.89 2.40 -15.15
C TYR A 168 -6.23 1.69 -14.92
N GLU A 169 -6.58 0.78 -15.82
CA GLU A 169 -7.79 -0.04 -15.70
C GLU A 169 -7.80 -0.73 -14.33
N PHE A 170 -8.88 -0.53 -13.55
CA PHE A 170 -9.08 -1.19 -12.27
C PHE A 170 -9.42 -2.66 -12.50
N ARG A 171 -8.48 -3.56 -12.19
CA ARG A 171 -8.64 -5.00 -12.31
C ARG A 171 -8.52 -5.58 -10.91
N GLY A 172 -9.64 -5.53 -10.19
CA GLY A 172 -9.72 -5.89 -8.78
C GLY A 172 -10.24 -7.30 -8.54
N ALA A 173 -9.74 -7.94 -7.48
CA ALA A 173 -10.28 -9.18 -6.93
C ALA A 173 -10.66 -9.00 -5.46
N TRP A 174 -11.82 -9.53 -5.05
CA TRP A 174 -12.17 -9.62 -3.64
C TRP A 174 -11.47 -10.80 -2.99
N ILE A 175 -11.01 -10.60 -1.76
CA ILE A 175 -10.58 -11.69 -0.86
C ILE A 175 -11.48 -11.62 0.37
N SER A 176 -12.49 -12.47 0.39
CA SER A 176 -13.52 -12.56 1.42
C SER A 176 -13.06 -13.46 2.57
N THR A 177 -13.22 -12.97 3.79
CA THR A 177 -12.81 -13.65 5.01
C THR A 177 -13.97 -14.21 5.80
N VAL A 178 -15.16 -13.63 5.62
CA VAL A 178 -16.40 -14.14 6.18
C VAL A 178 -16.61 -15.58 5.73
N ALA A 179 -16.97 -16.45 6.68
CA ALA A 179 -17.18 -17.88 6.45
C ALA A 179 -15.99 -18.60 5.79
N ASN A 180 -14.79 -18.02 5.81
CA ASN A 180 -13.60 -18.59 5.20
C ASN A 180 -13.78 -18.89 3.68
N ILE A 181 -14.54 -18.04 2.97
CA ILE A 181 -14.87 -18.23 1.54
C ILE A 181 -13.61 -18.26 0.68
N ASP A 182 -12.76 -17.23 0.79
CA ASP A 182 -11.53 -17.13 0.00
C ASP A 182 -10.29 -17.36 0.87
N TRP A 183 -10.23 -16.72 2.05
CA TRP A 183 -9.08 -16.82 2.93
C TRP A 183 -9.39 -16.48 4.41
N PRO A 184 -8.75 -17.12 5.40
CA PRO A 184 -7.98 -18.36 5.28
C PRO A 184 -8.91 -19.52 4.95
N SER A 185 -8.42 -20.57 4.27
CA SER A 185 -9.29 -21.69 3.86
C SER A 185 -9.86 -22.48 5.05
N ALA A 186 -9.17 -22.45 6.20
CA ALA A 186 -9.66 -22.99 7.45
C ALA A 186 -9.18 -22.19 8.66
N ARG A 187 -10.02 -22.18 9.71
CA ARG A 187 -9.75 -21.51 11.01
C ARG A 187 -8.68 -22.24 11.84
N THR A 188 -8.35 -23.47 11.46
CA THR A 188 -7.38 -24.35 12.12
C THR A 188 -5.97 -24.20 11.57
N LEU A 189 -5.79 -23.43 10.50
CA LEU A 189 -4.49 -23.22 9.89
C LEU A 189 -3.54 -22.49 10.85
N THR A 190 -2.28 -22.89 10.83
CA THR A 190 -1.22 -22.17 11.53
C THR A 190 -0.96 -20.82 10.87
N THR A 191 -0.35 -19.88 11.59
CA THR A 191 0.08 -18.59 11.05
C THR A 191 0.86 -18.73 9.74
N ASP A 192 1.76 -19.71 9.64
CA ASP A 192 2.59 -19.88 8.45
C ASP A 192 1.78 -20.44 7.27
N GLN A 193 0.83 -21.34 7.52
CA GLN A 193 -0.11 -21.81 6.49
C GLN A 193 -0.98 -20.67 5.98
N GLN A 194 -1.52 -19.85 6.89
CA GLN A 194 -2.32 -18.67 6.54
C GLN A 194 -1.55 -17.67 5.66
N LYS A 195 -0.29 -17.39 6.01
CA LYS A 195 0.62 -16.55 5.19
C LYS A 195 0.91 -17.16 3.83
N ALA A 196 1.19 -18.47 3.77
CA ALA A 196 1.47 -19.17 2.52
C ALA A 196 0.26 -19.11 1.57
N GLU A 197 -0.97 -19.26 2.09
CA GLU A 197 -2.18 -19.10 1.29
C GLU A 197 -2.31 -17.70 0.70
N LEU A 198 -2.10 -16.63 1.49
CA LEU A 198 -2.12 -15.25 0.96
C LEU A 198 -1.07 -15.03 -0.12
N ILE A 199 0.16 -15.52 0.08
CA ILE A 199 1.22 -15.43 -0.93
C ILE A 199 0.77 -16.11 -2.22
N ASN A 200 0.19 -17.30 -2.14
CA ASN A 200 -0.28 -18.05 -3.30
C ASN A 200 -1.43 -17.33 -4.03
N ILE A 201 -2.37 -16.75 -3.28
CA ILE A 201 -3.46 -15.93 -3.84
C ILE A 201 -2.85 -14.74 -4.59
N LEU A 202 -1.98 -13.96 -3.94
CA LEU A 202 -1.37 -12.76 -4.54
C LEU A 202 -0.50 -13.08 -5.76
N ASN A 203 0.24 -14.20 -5.74
CA ASN A 203 1.00 -14.69 -6.90
C ASN A 203 0.06 -15.01 -8.09
N THR A 204 -1.08 -15.66 -7.80
CA THR A 204 -2.07 -16.02 -8.82
C THR A 204 -2.74 -14.78 -9.40
N LEU A 205 -3.14 -13.84 -8.55
CA LEU A 205 -3.71 -12.56 -8.99
C LEU A 205 -2.72 -11.81 -9.89
N LYS A 206 -1.45 -11.75 -9.48
CA LYS A 206 -0.39 -11.12 -10.29
C LYS A 206 -0.24 -11.80 -11.66
N SER A 207 -0.21 -13.13 -11.74
CA SER A 207 -0.02 -13.85 -13.00
C SER A 207 -1.20 -13.68 -13.97
N THR A 208 -2.39 -13.36 -13.45
CA THR A 208 -3.59 -13.05 -14.26
C THR A 208 -3.74 -11.57 -14.63
N GLY A 209 -2.83 -10.70 -14.20
CA GLY A 209 -2.86 -9.27 -14.50
C GLY A 209 -3.76 -8.44 -13.58
N ILE A 210 -4.27 -8.99 -12.48
CA ILE A 210 -4.97 -8.24 -11.43
C ILE A 210 -3.98 -7.24 -10.78
N ASN A 211 -4.45 -6.01 -10.57
CA ASN A 211 -3.65 -4.93 -9.98
C ASN A 211 -4.24 -4.39 -8.67
N VAL A 212 -5.41 -4.88 -8.24
CA VAL A 212 -6.03 -4.48 -6.97
C VAL A 212 -6.58 -5.68 -6.22
N VAL A 213 -6.42 -5.69 -4.91
CA VAL A 213 -7.10 -6.61 -4.00
C VAL A 213 -8.01 -5.83 -3.07
N VAL A 214 -9.27 -6.26 -2.97
CA VAL A 214 -10.25 -5.76 -2.01
C VAL A 214 -10.32 -6.76 -0.85
N PHE A 215 -9.54 -6.52 0.20
CA PHE A 215 -9.34 -7.45 1.31
C PHE A 215 -10.35 -7.19 2.44
N GLN A 216 -11.16 -8.21 2.78
CA GLN A 216 -12.16 -8.08 3.83
C GLN A 216 -11.53 -8.08 5.22
N ILE A 217 -11.31 -6.91 5.80
CA ILE A 217 -10.66 -6.78 7.11
C ILE A 217 -11.63 -6.73 8.29
N ARG A 218 -12.91 -6.44 8.02
CA ARG A 218 -13.97 -6.38 9.04
C ARG A 218 -15.24 -7.12 8.58
N PRO A 219 -15.31 -8.46 8.71
CA PRO A 219 -16.43 -9.24 8.19
C PRO A 219 -17.70 -9.19 9.06
N ALA A 220 -17.57 -9.18 10.40
CA ALA A 220 -18.72 -9.23 11.31
C ALA A 220 -18.39 -8.68 12.72
N GLY A 221 -18.14 -7.37 12.84
CA GLY A 221 -17.90 -6.77 14.16
C GLY A 221 -16.54 -7.11 14.76
N ASP A 222 -15.58 -7.47 13.90
CA ASP A 222 -14.30 -8.04 14.28
C ASP A 222 -13.21 -7.67 13.26
N ALA A 223 -11.94 -7.86 13.62
CA ALA A 223 -10.80 -7.36 12.86
C ALA A 223 -9.83 -8.47 12.44
N LEU A 224 -9.37 -8.40 11.19
CA LEU A 224 -8.22 -9.16 10.68
C LEU A 224 -6.92 -8.36 10.74
N TYR A 225 -6.80 -7.51 11.75
CA TYR A 225 -5.65 -6.67 12.04
C TYR A 225 -5.62 -6.38 13.55
N ASN A 226 -4.47 -5.97 14.07
CA ASN A 226 -4.35 -5.63 15.48
C ASN A 226 -5.10 -4.32 15.78
N SER A 227 -6.26 -4.43 16.44
CA SER A 227 -7.16 -3.31 16.72
C SER A 227 -7.30 -3.09 18.22
N ASN A 228 -7.31 -1.81 18.63
CA ASN A 228 -7.66 -1.42 20.00
C ASN A 228 -9.19 -1.32 20.21
N TYR A 229 -9.98 -1.43 19.15
CA TYR A 229 -11.42 -1.20 19.17
C TYR A 229 -12.23 -2.47 18.95
N GLU A 230 -11.88 -3.23 17.93
CA GLU A 230 -12.61 -4.43 17.51
C GLU A 230 -11.88 -5.69 17.98
N PRO A 231 -12.58 -6.75 18.39
CA PRO A 231 -11.95 -8.02 18.73
C PRO A 231 -11.33 -8.69 17.49
N TRP A 232 -10.32 -9.54 17.69
CA TRP A 232 -9.79 -10.39 16.63
C TRP A 232 -10.87 -11.24 15.98
N SER A 233 -10.76 -11.41 14.66
CA SER A 233 -11.78 -12.11 13.90
C SER A 233 -11.89 -13.58 14.25
N TYR A 234 -13.13 -14.03 14.39
CA TYR A 234 -13.46 -15.44 14.55
C TYR A 234 -12.91 -16.30 13.41
N TYR A 235 -12.85 -15.75 12.19
CA TYR A 235 -12.42 -16.46 10.99
C TYR A 235 -10.92 -16.78 10.94
N LEU A 236 -10.10 -16.19 11.83
CA LEU A 236 -8.66 -16.46 11.91
C LEU A 236 -8.31 -17.67 12.78
N THR A 237 -9.03 -17.87 13.89
CA THR A 237 -8.63 -18.83 14.94
C THR A 237 -9.77 -19.74 15.43
N GLY A 238 -10.99 -19.50 14.95
CA GLY A 238 -12.19 -20.18 15.45
C GLY A 238 -12.65 -19.66 16.81
N THR A 239 -12.08 -18.57 17.33
CA THR A 239 -12.54 -17.92 18.56
C THR A 239 -12.40 -16.40 18.42
N GLN A 240 -13.52 -15.67 18.48
CA GLN A 240 -13.49 -14.21 18.37
C GLN A 240 -12.74 -13.61 19.58
N GLY A 241 -11.96 -12.57 19.33
CA GLY A 241 -11.12 -11.92 20.34
C GLY A 241 -9.78 -12.62 20.59
N LYS A 242 -9.56 -13.84 20.06
CA LYS A 242 -8.29 -14.56 20.18
C LYS A 242 -7.35 -14.19 19.04
N ALA A 243 -6.22 -13.58 19.39
CA ALA A 243 -5.14 -13.30 18.44
C ALA A 243 -4.55 -14.60 17.85
N PRO A 244 -4.06 -14.57 16.59
CA PRO A 244 -3.35 -15.72 16.01
C PRO A 244 -2.05 -16.00 16.77
N SER A 245 -1.61 -17.27 16.77
CA SER A 245 -0.38 -17.73 17.43
C SER A 245 0.41 -18.67 16.51
N PRO A 246 1.70 -18.41 16.22
CA PRO A 246 2.47 -17.22 16.60
C PRO A 246 1.83 -15.91 16.13
N PHE A 247 2.03 -14.84 16.90
CA PHE A 247 1.42 -13.54 16.62
C PHE A 247 1.82 -13.01 15.23
N TRP A 248 0.83 -12.50 14.51
CA TRP A 248 1.02 -11.75 13.28
C TRP A 248 -0.20 -10.86 13.00
N ASP A 249 -0.02 -9.85 12.14
CA ASP A 249 -1.08 -8.96 11.69
C ASP A 249 -1.36 -9.23 10.19
N PRO A 250 -2.52 -9.83 9.84
CA PRO A 250 -2.85 -10.18 8.46
C PRO A 250 -2.92 -8.99 7.51
N LEU A 251 -3.54 -7.88 7.92
CA LEU A 251 -3.61 -6.68 7.08
C LEU A 251 -2.23 -6.13 6.76
N LYS A 252 -1.36 -6.03 7.79
CA LYS A 252 0.03 -5.59 7.59
C LYS A 252 0.75 -6.50 6.59
N PHE A 253 0.59 -7.81 6.73
CA PHE A 253 1.22 -8.80 5.86
C PHE A 253 0.71 -8.71 4.41
N VAL A 254 -0.61 -8.63 4.20
CA VAL A 254 -1.20 -8.48 2.86
C VAL A 254 -0.72 -7.21 2.17
N ILE A 255 -0.67 -6.07 2.87
CA ILE A 255 -0.14 -4.82 2.33
C ILE A 255 1.31 -4.99 1.84
N GLN A 256 2.16 -5.60 2.67
CA GLN A 256 3.57 -5.81 2.33
C GLN A 256 3.73 -6.74 1.11
N GLU A 257 3.04 -7.88 1.11
CA GLU A 257 3.13 -8.87 0.02
C GLU A 257 2.45 -8.41 -1.28
N ALA A 258 1.37 -7.63 -1.20
CA ALA A 258 0.69 -7.12 -2.38
C ALA A 258 1.52 -6.02 -3.06
N HIS A 259 2.10 -5.09 -2.28
CA HIS A 259 2.89 -3.99 -2.83
C HIS A 259 4.13 -4.46 -3.56
N VAL A 260 4.83 -5.51 -3.08
CA VAL A 260 5.98 -6.08 -3.83
C VAL A 260 5.58 -6.68 -5.18
N ARG A 261 4.29 -6.95 -5.40
CA ARG A 261 3.73 -7.44 -6.67
C ARG A 261 3.09 -6.33 -7.50
N ASN A 262 3.17 -5.08 -7.06
CA ASN A 262 2.43 -3.96 -7.65
C ASN A 262 0.92 -4.21 -7.69
N ILE A 263 0.37 -4.64 -6.54
CA ILE A 263 -1.06 -4.81 -6.30
C ILE A 263 -1.47 -3.84 -5.19
N ASP A 264 -2.43 -2.97 -5.48
CA ASP A 264 -3.02 -2.07 -4.49
C ASP A 264 -3.94 -2.83 -3.53
N VAL A 265 -3.99 -2.42 -2.26
CA VAL A 265 -4.85 -3.05 -1.25
C VAL A 265 -5.94 -2.08 -0.79
N HIS A 266 -7.18 -2.45 -1.08
CA HIS A 266 -8.39 -1.76 -0.62
C HIS A 266 -8.96 -2.50 0.58
N ALA A 267 -9.04 -1.82 1.72
CA ALA A 267 -9.63 -2.38 2.93
C ALA A 267 -11.15 -2.42 2.83
N TRP A 268 -11.75 -3.62 2.94
CA TRP A 268 -13.20 -3.81 2.88
C TRP A 268 -13.78 -4.09 4.27
N PHE A 269 -14.80 -3.30 4.60
CA PHE A 269 -15.58 -3.37 5.82
C PHE A 269 -17.02 -3.81 5.54
N ASN A 270 -17.54 -4.73 6.34
CA ASN A 270 -18.96 -4.81 6.59
C ASN A 270 -19.28 -3.89 7.79
N PRO A 271 -20.10 -2.84 7.62
CA PRO A 271 -20.32 -1.86 8.68
C PRO A 271 -21.20 -2.40 9.81
N TYR A 272 -22.34 -3.01 9.49
CA TYR A 272 -23.41 -3.25 10.46
C TYR A 272 -23.54 -4.69 10.93
N ARG A 273 -22.90 -5.66 10.26
CA ARG A 273 -22.94 -7.05 10.71
C ARG A 273 -22.13 -7.20 12.00
N ALA A 274 -22.76 -7.74 13.04
CA ALA A 274 -22.12 -8.12 14.30
C ALA A 274 -21.91 -9.64 14.40
N LYS A 275 -22.74 -10.44 13.72
CA LYS A 275 -22.55 -11.89 13.64
C LYS A 275 -23.16 -12.45 12.37
N ASN A 276 -22.42 -13.33 11.69
CA ASN A 276 -22.90 -14.02 10.49
C ASN A 276 -23.89 -15.13 10.84
N LYS A 277 -24.85 -15.39 9.94
CA LYS A 277 -25.84 -16.45 10.11
C LYS A 277 -25.18 -17.83 10.21
N GLY A 278 -25.69 -18.65 11.12
CA GLY A 278 -25.28 -20.04 11.30
C GLY A 278 -24.01 -20.23 12.13
N GLU A 279 -23.35 -19.15 12.56
CA GLU A 279 -22.15 -19.25 13.40
C GLU A 279 -22.52 -19.45 14.88
N SER A 280 -21.87 -20.40 15.56
CA SER A 280 -22.21 -20.81 16.93
C SER A 280 -21.32 -20.21 18.02
N TYR A 281 -20.36 -19.33 17.67
CA TYR A 281 -19.46 -18.72 18.66
C TYR A 281 -20.14 -17.62 19.50
N SER A 282 -19.67 -17.43 20.73
CA SER A 282 -20.04 -16.29 21.57
C SER A 282 -19.21 -15.06 21.19
N LEU A 283 -19.84 -13.89 21.21
CA LEU A 283 -19.12 -12.63 20.97
C LEU A 283 -18.06 -12.39 22.06
N ALA A 284 -16.93 -11.82 21.68
CA ALA A 284 -15.92 -11.39 22.64
C ALA A 284 -16.48 -10.31 23.58
N SER A 285 -16.03 -10.27 24.84
CA SER A 285 -16.59 -9.37 25.86
C SER A 285 -16.47 -7.87 25.51
N ASN A 286 -15.48 -7.50 24.72
CA ASN A 286 -15.27 -6.13 24.24
C ASN A 286 -16.02 -5.81 22.93
N HIS A 287 -16.81 -6.73 22.39
CA HIS A 287 -17.53 -6.54 21.13
C HIS A 287 -18.60 -5.44 21.24
N ILE A 288 -18.67 -4.55 20.24
CA ILE A 288 -19.56 -3.38 20.26
C ILE A 288 -21.04 -3.74 20.44
N ALA A 289 -21.51 -4.82 19.80
CA ALA A 289 -22.89 -5.31 19.95
C ALA A 289 -23.22 -5.86 21.37
N LEU A 290 -22.23 -6.19 22.20
CA LEU A 290 -22.46 -6.46 23.62
C LEU A 290 -22.47 -5.18 24.44
N LYS A 291 -21.55 -4.25 24.14
CA LYS A 291 -21.43 -2.96 24.82
C LYS A 291 -22.69 -2.09 24.65
N TYR A 292 -23.29 -2.13 23.46
CA TYR A 292 -24.51 -1.41 23.11
C TYR A 292 -25.60 -2.38 22.68
N SER A 293 -25.94 -3.32 23.56
CA SER A 293 -26.89 -4.40 23.25
C SER A 293 -28.29 -3.92 22.89
N GLN A 294 -28.69 -2.72 23.34
CA GLN A 294 -29.95 -2.08 22.95
C GLN A 294 -30.01 -1.69 21.46
N TYR A 295 -28.85 -1.61 20.78
CA TYR A 295 -28.74 -1.30 19.35
C TYR A 295 -28.30 -2.53 18.53
N ALA A 296 -28.44 -3.74 19.09
CA ALA A 296 -28.10 -4.99 18.43
C ALA A 296 -29.35 -5.86 18.26
N TYR A 297 -29.67 -6.22 17.01
CA TYR A 297 -30.90 -6.93 16.67
C TYR A 297 -30.64 -8.24 15.95
N ASN A 298 -31.36 -9.28 16.37
CA ASN A 298 -31.41 -10.54 15.62
C ASN A 298 -32.40 -10.41 14.48
N TYR A 299 -31.92 -10.55 13.24
CA TYR A 299 -32.77 -10.50 12.05
C TYR A 299 -32.28 -11.48 10.98
N ALA A 300 -33.19 -12.30 10.45
CA ALA A 300 -32.92 -13.35 9.46
C ALA A 300 -31.79 -14.34 9.85
N GLY A 301 -31.58 -14.56 11.15
CA GLY A 301 -30.53 -15.43 11.70
C GLY A 301 -29.15 -14.79 11.80
N TYR A 302 -29.01 -13.51 11.47
CA TYR A 302 -27.81 -12.69 11.70
C TYR A 302 -28.01 -11.83 12.95
N LEU A 303 -26.89 -11.35 13.50
CA LEU A 303 -26.91 -10.23 14.44
C LEU A 303 -26.44 -8.96 13.72
N TRP A 304 -27.27 -7.93 13.77
CA TRP A 304 -27.02 -6.62 13.16
C TRP A 304 -26.90 -5.53 14.21
N MET A 305 -26.07 -4.54 13.93
CA MET A 305 -26.04 -3.26 14.63
C MET A 305 -26.94 -2.26 13.92
N ASP A 306 -27.64 -1.45 14.69
CA ASP A 306 -28.52 -0.39 14.18
C ASP A 306 -27.72 0.68 13.41
N PRO A 307 -28.03 0.96 12.14
CA PRO A 307 -27.43 2.08 11.42
C PRO A 307 -27.86 3.47 11.95
N GLY A 308 -28.96 3.55 12.70
CA GLY A 308 -29.53 4.80 13.20
C GLY A 308 -29.20 5.15 14.66
N SER A 309 -28.41 4.31 15.35
CA SER A 309 -28.02 4.51 16.76
C SER A 309 -26.87 5.47 16.98
#